data_AF-A0A560PE16-F1
#
_entry.id   AF-A0A560PE16-F1
#
_cell.length_a   1.000
_cell.length_b   1.000
_cell.length_c   1.000
_cell.angle_alpha   90.00
_cell.angle_beta   90.00
_cell.angle_gamma   90.00
#
_symmetry.space_group_name_H-M   'P 1'
#
loop_
_entity.id
_entity.type
_entity.pdbx_description
1 polymer ?
#
loop_
_entity_poly.entity_id
_entity_poly.type
_entity_poly.pdbx_seq_one_letter_code
_entity_poly.pdbx_strand_id
1 'polypeptide(L)'
;MPRGSKDKYTAEQKRKAEHIEKSYEKKGLSEETAEARAWATVNKQSGGGERSGGSGKHKPAAEKKTDRKESARRAAKTRQGHPRSSKASHETQTVDSLMKEARAKNIPGRSKMRKQELIEALRKAA
;
A
#
# COMPACT_ATOMS: atom_id res chain seq x y z
N MET A 1 -14.70 -2.20 19.10
CA MET A 1 -13.24 -2.14 19.36
C MET A 1 -12.80 -0.68 19.31
N PRO A 2 -11.96 -0.22 20.25
CA PRO A 2 -11.37 1.10 20.17
C PRO A 2 -10.55 1.24 18.88
N ARG A 3 -10.63 2.42 18.24
CA ARG A 3 -9.80 2.73 17.06
C ARG A 3 -8.32 2.60 17.49
N GLY A 4 -7.54 1.81 16.76
CA GLY A 4 -6.11 1.61 17.04
C GLY A 4 -5.74 0.24 17.63
N SER A 5 -6.69 -0.53 18.18
CA SER A 5 -6.38 -1.89 18.66
C SER A 5 -5.83 -2.77 17.52
N LYS A 6 -4.66 -3.39 17.77
CA LYS A 6 -3.99 -4.32 16.86
C LYS A 6 -4.39 -5.78 17.13
N ASP A 7 -5.48 -6.03 17.87
CA ASP A 7 -5.86 -7.38 18.30
C ASP A 7 -6.20 -8.29 17.12
N LYS A 8 -6.76 -7.71 16.06
CA LYS A 8 -7.11 -8.40 14.82
C LYS A 8 -5.91 -8.76 13.94
N TYR A 9 -4.69 -8.37 14.33
CA TYR A 9 -3.47 -8.67 13.58
C TYR A 9 -2.73 -9.85 14.18
N THR A 10 -2.19 -10.72 13.34
CA THR A 10 -1.41 -11.88 13.79
C THR A 10 -0.08 -11.44 14.41
N ALA A 11 0.54 -12.32 15.19
CA ALA A 11 1.87 -12.08 15.74
C ALA A 11 2.91 -11.83 14.63
N GLU A 12 2.77 -12.49 13.49
CA GLU A 12 3.64 -12.27 12.32
C GLU A 12 3.47 -10.89 11.71
N GLN A 13 2.23 -10.40 11.61
CA GLN A 13 1.96 -9.05 11.13
C GLN A 13 2.56 -7.98 12.06
N LYS A 14 2.42 -8.17 13.38
CA LYS A 14 3.01 -7.28 14.40
C LYS A 14 4.54 -7.24 14.29
N ARG A 15 5.21 -8.40 14.30
CA ARG A 15 6.67 -8.49 14.11
C ARG A 15 7.12 -7.83 12.81
N LYS A 16 6.39 -8.03 11.70
CA LYS A 16 6.72 -7.38 10.43
C LYS A 16 6.60 -5.85 10.52
N ALA A 17 5.56 -5.33 11.17
CA ALA A 17 5.40 -3.90 11.37
C ALA A 17 6.58 -3.34 12.20
N GLU A 18 6.89 -3.96 13.34
CA GLU A 18 8.02 -3.56 14.21
C GLU A 18 9.36 -3.53 13.45
N HIS A 19 9.62 -4.53 12.59
CA HIS A 19 10.84 -4.53 11.77
C HIS A 19 10.90 -3.37 10.76
N ILE A 20 9.77 -3.00 10.16
CA ILE A 20 9.70 -1.89 9.20
C ILE A 20 9.81 -0.56 9.92
N GLU A 21 9.13 -0.42 11.06
CA GLU A 21 9.18 0.74 11.95
C GLU A 21 10.61 1.05 12.38
N LYS A 22 11.31 0.06 12.95
CA LYS A 22 12.74 0.18 13.31
C LYS A 22 13.60 0.63 12.13
N SER A 23 13.26 0.23 10.90
CA SER A 23 14.00 0.69 9.72
C SER A 23 13.74 2.16 9.38
N TYR A 24 12.56 2.70 9.68
CA TYR A 24 12.23 4.11 9.50
C TYR A 24 12.77 4.98 10.64
N GLU A 25 12.73 4.51 11.89
CA GLU A 25 13.36 5.20 13.03
C GLU A 25 14.87 5.37 12.81
N LYS A 26 15.56 4.33 12.32
CA LYS A 26 16.98 4.42 11.93
C LYS A 26 17.26 5.44 10.83
N LYS A 27 16.23 5.85 10.08
CA LYS A 27 16.32 6.91 9.06
C LYS A 27 15.93 8.29 9.62
N GLY A 28 15.74 8.41 10.93
CA GLY A 28 15.45 9.66 11.63
C GLY A 28 13.97 10.05 11.67
N LEU A 29 13.03 9.13 11.39
CA LEU A 29 11.61 9.41 11.57
C LEU A 29 11.21 9.29 13.04
N SER A 30 10.22 10.09 13.47
CA SER A 30 9.57 9.90 14.78
C SER A 30 8.89 8.53 14.86
N GLU A 31 8.82 7.97 16.06
CA GLU A 31 8.18 6.69 16.35
C GLU A 31 6.77 6.63 15.76
N GLU A 32 5.93 7.64 16.03
CA GLU A 32 4.56 7.72 15.49
C GLU A 32 4.51 7.64 13.95
N THR A 33 5.40 8.36 13.26
CA THR A 33 5.45 8.35 11.79
C THR A 33 5.98 7.02 11.26
N ALA A 34 6.98 6.44 11.94
CA ALA A 34 7.57 5.15 11.62
C ALA A 34 6.54 4.03 11.79
N GLU A 35 5.82 4.00 12.92
CA GLU A 35 4.71 3.09 13.21
C GLU A 35 3.64 3.20 12.11
N ALA A 36 3.18 4.42 11.82
CA ALA A 36 2.14 4.65 10.83
C ALA A 36 2.52 4.13 9.44
N ARG A 37 3.77 4.38 9.00
CA ARG A 37 4.31 3.88 7.72
C ARG A 37 4.48 2.36 7.72
N ALA A 38 4.88 1.78 8.84
CA ALA A 38 5.03 0.34 8.99
C ALA A 38 3.69 -0.37 8.87
N TRP A 39 2.68 0.06 9.62
CA TRP A 39 1.33 -0.52 9.55
C TRP A 39 0.67 -0.28 8.20
N ALA A 40 0.87 0.89 7.56
CA ALA A 40 0.39 1.11 6.19
C ALA A 40 0.98 0.09 5.21
N THR A 41 2.26 -0.25 5.35
CA THR A 41 2.94 -1.25 4.52
C THR A 41 2.37 -2.65 4.75
N VAL A 42 2.21 -3.06 6.01
CA VAL A 42 1.62 -4.36 6.36
C VAL A 42 0.19 -4.45 5.82
N ASN A 43 -0.62 -3.40 6.02
CA ASN A 43 -2.01 -3.35 5.59
C ASN A 43 -2.17 -3.42 4.08
N LYS A 44 -1.31 -2.75 3.31
CA LYS A 44 -1.31 -2.88 1.85
C LYS A 44 -1.05 -4.32 1.42
N GLN A 45 -0.10 -5.00 2.06
CA GLN A 45 0.28 -6.37 1.71
C GLN A 45 -0.74 -7.44 2.16
N SER A 46 -1.39 -7.25 3.31
CA SER A 46 -2.32 -8.25 3.88
C SER A 46 -3.79 -7.93 3.66
N GLY A 47 -4.14 -6.69 3.33
CA GLY A 47 -5.53 -6.19 3.37
C GLY A 47 -6.03 -5.85 4.77
N GLY A 48 -5.15 -5.73 5.77
CA GLY A 48 -5.48 -5.48 7.18
C GLY A 48 -5.26 -6.71 8.07
N GLY A 49 -5.88 -6.72 9.25
CA GLY A 49 -5.71 -7.80 10.23
C GLY A 49 -6.21 -9.16 9.72
N GLU A 50 -5.44 -10.21 9.96
CA GLU A 50 -5.74 -11.57 9.48
C GLU A 50 -6.45 -12.45 10.51
N ARG A 51 -6.60 -12.01 11.76
CA ARG A 51 -7.41 -12.73 12.76
C ARG A 51 -8.90 -12.52 12.52
N SER A 52 -9.72 -13.22 13.32
CA SER A 52 -11.18 -13.14 13.25
C SER A 52 -11.68 -11.68 13.33
N GLY A 53 -12.60 -11.32 12.43
CA GLY A 53 -13.15 -9.97 12.31
C GLY A 53 -12.20 -8.94 11.67
N GLY A 54 -11.01 -9.33 11.21
CA GLY A 54 -10.08 -8.49 10.45
C GLY A 54 -10.34 -8.53 8.94
N SER A 55 -10.13 -7.39 8.26
CA SER A 55 -10.37 -7.26 6.81
C SER A 55 -9.41 -8.08 5.94
N GLY A 56 -8.24 -8.44 6.47
CA GLY A 56 -7.25 -9.27 5.78
C GLY A 56 -7.56 -10.77 5.83
N LYS A 57 -8.48 -11.20 6.69
CA LYS A 57 -8.85 -12.62 6.87
C LYS A 57 -9.44 -13.21 5.58
N HIS A 58 -10.33 -12.48 4.93
CA HIS A 58 -11.04 -12.94 3.72
C HIS A 58 -10.35 -12.56 2.42
N LYS A 59 -9.21 -11.86 2.50
CA LYS A 59 -8.47 -11.49 1.31
C LYS A 59 -7.78 -12.72 0.69
N PRO A 60 -7.98 -13.01 -0.60
CA PRO A 60 -7.36 -14.17 -1.24
C PRO A 60 -5.82 -14.11 -1.19
N ALA A 61 -5.19 -15.27 -1.02
CA ALA A 61 -3.72 -15.37 -0.99
C ALA A 61 -3.07 -14.86 -2.29
N ALA A 62 -3.73 -15.07 -3.43
CA ALA A 62 -3.29 -14.55 -4.73
C ALA A 62 -3.24 -13.01 -4.74
N GLU A 63 -4.26 -12.33 -4.21
CA GLU A 63 -4.27 -10.87 -4.10
C GLU A 63 -3.20 -10.36 -3.11
N LYS A 64 -3.02 -11.02 -1.97
CA LYS A 64 -1.91 -10.67 -1.05
C LYS A 64 -0.55 -10.80 -1.74
N LYS A 65 -0.40 -11.78 -2.65
CA LYS A 65 0.82 -11.96 -3.44
C LYS A 65 0.98 -10.85 -4.48
N THR A 66 -0.09 -10.43 -5.16
CA THR A 66 -0.02 -9.33 -6.13
C THR A 66 0.33 -8.01 -5.44
N ASP A 67 -0.26 -7.69 -4.29
CA ASP A 67 0.06 -6.46 -3.53
C ASP A 67 1.51 -6.44 -3.02
N ARG A 68 2.02 -7.58 -2.56
CA ARG A 68 3.44 -7.71 -2.18
C ARG A 68 4.36 -7.47 -3.38
N LYS A 69 4.04 -8.07 -4.54
CA LYS A 69 4.81 -7.91 -5.78
C LYS A 69 4.79 -6.48 -6.28
N GLU A 70 3.63 -5.83 -6.27
CA GLU A 70 3.47 -4.43 -6.63
C GLU A 70 4.30 -3.52 -5.71
N SER A 71 4.22 -3.73 -4.39
CA SER A 71 4.99 -2.97 -3.40
C SER A 71 6.50 -3.09 -3.65
N ALA A 72 6.99 -4.30 -3.92
CA ALA A 72 8.39 -4.55 -4.22
C ALA A 72 8.84 -3.88 -5.54
N ARG A 73 8.02 -3.95 -6.60
CA ARG A 73 8.30 -3.31 -7.88
C ARG A 73 8.34 -1.79 -7.77
N ARG A 74 7.39 -1.18 -7.04
CA ARG A 74 7.41 0.27 -6.80
C ARG A 74 8.65 0.69 -6.01
N ALA A 75 9.04 -0.09 -5.00
CA ALA A 75 10.27 0.18 -4.24
C ALA A 75 11.52 0.09 -5.13
N ALA A 76 11.59 -0.88 -6.04
CA ALA A 76 12.66 -0.98 -7.02
C ALA A 76 12.71 0.24 -7.96
N LYS A 77 11.56 0.73 -8.43
CA LYS A 77 11.49 1.97 -9.23
C LYS A 77 11.95 3.20 -8.46
N THR A 78 11.62 3.32 -7.18
CA THR A 78 12.15 4.40 -6.33
C THR A 78 13.67 4.33 -6.19
N ARG A 79 14.26 3.13 -6.05
CA ARG A 79 15.72 2.98 -6.03
C ARG A 79 16.39 3.35 -7.35
N GLN A 80 15.67 3.23 -8.47
CA GLN A 80 16.11 3.69 -9.79
C GLN A 80 15.93 5.22 -9.98
N GLY A 81 15.57 5.98 -8.94
CA GLY A 81 15.40 7.43 -9.02
C GLY A 81 14.03 7.89 -9.53
N HIS A 82 13.10 6.96 -9.82
CA HIS A 82 11.76 7.33 -10.26
C HIS A 82 10.85 7.68 -9.06
N PRO A 83 10.24 8.88 -9.02
CA PRO A 83 9.34 9.25 -7.93
C PRO A 83 8.08 8.38 -7.94
N ARG A 84 7.39 8.29 -6.79
CA ARG A 84 6.20 7.43 -6.64
C ARG A 84 5.04 7.81 -7.54
N SER A 85 4.96 9.08 -7.95
CA SER A 85 3.97 9.66 -8.87
C SER A 85 4.37 9.55 -10.35
N SER A 86 5.58 9.06 -10.65
CA SER A 86 6.03 8.92 -12.03
C SER A 86 5.23 7.89 -12.82
N LYS A 87 5.21 8.06 -14.15
CA LYS A 87 4.67 7.05 -15.08
C LYS A 87 5.29 5.68 -14.83
N ALA A 88 6.62 5.62 -14.71
CA ALA A 88 7.35 4.38 -14.47
C ALA A 88 6.94 3.68 -13.16
N SER A 89 6.57 4.41 -12.10
CA SER A 89 6.03 3.83 -10.87
C SER A 89 4.60 3.32 -11.09
N HIS A 90 3.73 4.12 -11.72
CA HIS A 90 2.33 3.77 -11.94
C HIS A 90 2.14 2.57 -12.89
N GLU A 91 3.03 2.38 -13.87
CA GLU A 91 2.97 1.23 -14.79
C GLU A 91 3.14 -0.12 -14.08
N THR A 92 3.86 -0.14 -12.96
CA THR A 92 4.05 -1.36 -12.15
C THR A 92 2.80 -1.79 -11.40
N GLN A 93 1.79 -0.90 -11.32
CA GLN A 93 0.55 -1.12 -10.58
C GLN A 93 -0.47 -1.93 -11.37
N THR A 94 -1.38 -2.59 -10.66
CA THR A 94 -2.55 -3.23 -11.26
C THR A 94 -3.61 -2.17 -11.58
N VAL A 95 -4.55 -2.50 -12.47
CA VAL A 95 -5.69 -1.62 -12.78
C VAL A 95 -6.47 -1.29 -11.51
N ASP A 96 -6.74 -2.28 -10.65
CA ASP A 96 -7.46 -2.08 -9.39
C ASP A 96 -6.74 -1.14 -8.42
N SER A 97 -5.42 -1.21 -8.37
CA SER A 97 -4.60 -0.35 -7.52
C SER A 97 -4.63 1.10 -8.02
N LEU A 98 -4.48 1.30 -9.34
CA LEU A 98 -4.63 2.60 -9.98
C LEU A 98 -6.05 3.16 -9.79
N MET A 99 -7.07 2.30 -9.88
CA MET A 99 -8.47 2.67 -9.62
C MET A 99 -8.70 3.13 -8.19
N LYS A 100 -8.11 2.44 -7.20
CA LYS A 100 -8.19 2.83 -5.78
C LYS A 100 -7.50 4.17 -5.55
N GLU A 101 -6.33 4.38 -6.15
CA GLU A 101 -5.61 5.65 -6.09
C GLU A 101 -6.40 6.79 -6.75
N ALA A 102 -7.00 6.53 -7.91
CA ALA A 102 -7.84 7.49 -8.62
C ALA A 102 -9.11 7.83 -7.84
N ARG A 103 -9.69 6.85 -7.12
CA ARG A 103 -10.80 7.08 -6.19
C ARG A 103 -10.38 7.98 -5.04
N ALA A 104 -9.21 7.75 -4.43
CA ALA A 104 -8.71 8.58 -3.35
C ALA A 104 -8.45 10.03 -3.78
N LYS A 105 -8.06 10.23 -5.05
CA LYS A 105 -7.89 11.55 -5.68
C LYS A 105 -9.17 12.13 -6.29
N ASN A 106 -10.34 11.51 -6.10
CA ASN A 106 -11.62 11.97 -6.64
C ASN A 106 -11.65 12.18 -8.18
N ILE A 107 -10.91 11.36 -8.94
CA ILE A 107 -10.86 11.49 -10.40
C ILE A 107 -12.23 11.08 -11.00
N PRO A 108 -12.93 11.97 -11.74
CA PRO A 108 -14.19 11.65 -12.38
C PRO A 108 -13.96 10.71 -13.58
N GLY A 109 -14.95 9.89 -13.92
CA GLY A 109 -14.85 8.97 -15.06
C GLY A 109 -13.86 7.80 -14.90
N ARG A 110 -13.14 7.70 -13.76
CA ARG A 110 -12.17 6.64 -13.46
C ARG A 110 -12.65 5.22 -13.80
N SER A 111 -13.93 4.90 -13.55
CA SER A 111 -14.48 3.57 -13.81
C SER A 111 -14.59 3.20 -15.29
N LYS A 112 -14.57 4.18 -16.19
CA LYS A 112 -14.56 3.97 -17.64
C LYS A 112 -13.14 3.96 -18.23
N MET A 113 -12.13 4.34 -17.43
CA MET A 113 -10.76 4.49 -17.90
C MET A 113 -10.04 3.13 -17.99
N ARG A 114 -9.33 2.93 -19.08
CA ARG A 114 -8.35 1.85 -19.25
C ARG A 114 -7.10 2.13 -18.43
N LYS A 115 -6.22 1.12 -18.29
CA LYS A 115 -5.00 1.23 -17.48
C LYS A 115 -4.16 2.48 -17.79
N GLN A 116 -3.92 2.76 -19.08
CA GLN A 116 -3.09 3.89 -19.49
C GLN A 116 -3.77 5.24 -19.20
N GLU A 117 -5.07 5.33 -19.42
CA GLU A 117 -5.87 6.52 -19.11
C GLU A 117 -5.87 6.80 -17.59
N LEU A 118 -5.94 5.76 -16.74
CA LEU A 118 -5.79 5.91 -15.30
C LEU A 118 -4.40 6.42 -14.92
N ILE A 119 -3.34 5.91 -15.55
CA ILE A 119 -1.97 6.35 -15.30
C ILE A 119 -1.82 7.82 -15.64
N GLU A 120 -2.34 8.26 -16.79
CA GLU A 120 -2.28 9.65 -17.22
C GLU A 120 -3.12 10.57 -16.34
N ALA A 121 -4.34 10.17 -15.98
CA ALA A 121 -5.19 10.93 -15.08
C ALA A 121 -4.54 11.12 -13.70
N LEU A 122 -3.95 10.05 -13.14
CA LEU A 122 -3.24 10.10 -11.86
C LEU A 122 -2.02 11.00 -11.87
N ARG A 123 -1.34 11.11 -13.02
CA ARG A 123 -0.20 12.01 -13.22
C ARG A 123 -0.62 13.47 -13.37
N LYS A 124 -1.74 13.74 -14.06
CA LYS A 124 -2.29 15.09 -14.19
C LYS A 124 -2.82 15.63 -12.87
N ALA A 125 -3.28 14.75 -11.98
CA ALA A 125 -3.77 15.07 -10.64
C ALA A 125 -2.71 14.92 -9.53
N ALA A 126 -1.42 14.90 -9.86
CA ALA A 126 -0.31 14.81 -8.90
C ALA A 126 0.40 16.15 -8.78
#